data_AF-A0A8J7UWH6-F1
#
_entry.id   AF-A0A8J7UWH6-F1
#
_cell.length_a   1.000
_cell.length_b   1.000
_cell.length_c   1.000
_cell.angle_alpha   90.00
_cell.angle_beta   90.00
_cell.angle_gamma   90.00
#
_symmetry.space_group_name_H-M   'P 1'
#
loop_
_entity.id
_entity.type
_entity.pdbx_description
1 polymer ?
#
loop_
_entity_poly.entity_id
_entity_poly.type
_entity_poly.pdbx_seq_one_letter_code
_entity_poly.pdbx_strand_id
1 'polypeptide(L)'
;MHKLTYLWYLLWLLPLYLFGMAVHMGAVYYGLDKTWEEGESYLADIVHFEIKQIAAQTNGSITVRFETDDGEEITRKLSQPIQNAAQLQASEMMPIRFMENSYQPVVLVPIYDFHKQMVLVNLAVLLVAIIITFFIALTAHRFASRKIGGKDPEQKFEIIDS
;
A
#
# COMPACT_ATOMS: atom_id res chain seq x y z
N MET A 1 1.38 37.69 4.06
CA MET A 1 1.11 36.56 5.00
C MET A 1 -0.07 35.64 4.59
N HIS A 2 -0.84 35.92 3.53
CA HIS A 2 -1.94 35.03 3.09
C HIS A 2 -1.49 33.68 2.51
N LYS A 3 -0.29 33.59 1.93
CA LYS A 3 0.21 32.33 1.32
C LYS A 3 0.43 31.20 2.33
N LEU A 4 0.85 31.52 3.56
CA LEU A 4 1.04 30.51 4.61
C LEU A 4 -0.28 29.91 5.12
N THR A 5 -1.40 30.63 5.02
CA THR A 5 -2.70 30.12 5.46
C THR A 5 -3.22 29.02 4.54
N TYR A 6 -2.91 29.09 3.24
CA TYR A 6 -3.24 28.04 2.26
C TYR A 6 -2.45 26.75 2.47
N LEU A 7 -1.22 26.83 2.99
CA LEU A 7 -0.40 25.65 3.27
C LEU A 7 -1.04 24.72 4.32
N TRP A 8 -1.88 25.25 5.22
CA TRP A 8 -2.60 24.42 6.20
C TRP A 8 -3.65 23.50 5.56
N TYR A 9 -4.13 23.83 4.35
CA TYR A 9 -5.04 22.95 3.62
C TYR A 9 -4.31 21.77 2.97
N LEU A 10 -3.00 21.86 2.73
CA LEU A 10 -2.19 20.74 2.23
C LEU A 10 -2.11 19.58 3.23
N LEU A 11 -2.38 19.83 4.53
CA LEU A 11 -2.45 18.76 5.54
C LEU A 11 -3.54 17.72 5.24
N TRP A 12 -4.55 18.05 4.42
CA TRP A 12 -5.53 17.08 3.94
C TRP A 12 -4.97 16.05 2.96
N LEU A 13 -3.80 16.31 2.35
CA LEU A 13 -3.15 15.34 1.48
C LEU A 13 -2.66 14.11 2.26
N LEU A 14 -2.31 14.25 3.54
CA LEU A 14 -1.86 13.14 4.39
C LEU A 14 -2.95 12.08 4.61
N PRO A 15 -4.13 12.40 5.18
CA PRO A 15 -5.19 11.41 5.35
C PRO A 15 -5.67 10.86 4.00
N LEU A 16 -5.68 11.68 2.94
CA LEU A 16 -6.04 11.22 1.59
C LEU A 16 -5.05 10.19 1.04
N TYR A 17 -3.75 10.45 1.16
CA TYR A 17 -2.70 9.52 0.75
C TYR A 17 -2.77 8.20 1.55
N LEU A 18 -2.88 8.30 2.87
CA LEU A 18 -2.98 7.13 3.74
C LEU A 18 -4.25 6.32 3.45
N PHE A 19 -5.35 6.98 3.14
CA PHE A 19 -6.58 6.31 2.69
C PHE A 19 -6.35 5.53 1.38
N GLY A 20 -5.68 6.13 0.39
CA GLY A 20 -5.31 5.42 -0.84
C GLY A 20 -4.45 4.18 -0.57
N MET A 21 -3.49 4.30 0.36
CA MET A 21 -2.68 3.16 0.81
C MET A 21 -3.52 2.08 1.50
N ALA A 22 -4.51 2.44 2.32
CA ALA A 22 -5.40 1.49 2.95
C ALA A 22 -6.28 0.75 1.93
N VAL A 23 -6.78 1.45 0.91
CA VAL A 23 -7.52 0.83 -0.21
C VAL A 23 -6.64 -0.17 -0.96
N HIS A 24 -5.40 0.23 -1.29
CA HIS A 24 -4.43 -0.67 -1.92
C HIS A 24 -4.18 -1.91 -1.07
N MET A 25 -3.98 -1.74 0.24
CA MET A 25 -3.71 -2.85 1.16
C MET A 25 -4.92 -3.78 1.33
N GLY A 26 -6.13 -3.23 1.29
CA GLY A 26 -7.37 -4.01 1.22
C GLY A 26 -7.47 -4.83 -0.08
N ALA A 27 -7.10 -4.24 -1.22
CA ALA A 27 -7.07 -4.95 -2.51
C ALA A 27 -6.02 -6.08 -2.51
N VAL A 28 -4.85 -5.85 -1.91
CA VAL A 28 -3.83 -6.91 -1.70
C VAL A 28 -4.38 -8.03 -0.84
N TYR A 29 -5.00 -7.70 0.31
CA TYR A 29 -5.58 -8.70 1.21
C TYR A 29 -6.63 -9.55 0.49
N TYR A 30 -7.56 -8.91 -0.23
CA TYR A 30 -8.58 -9.59 -1.01
C TYR A 30 -7.98 -10.43 -2.14
N GLY A 31 -6.97 -9.92 -2.84
CA GLY A 31 -6.27 -10.66 -3.90
C GLY A 31 -5.57 -11.90 -3.38
N LEU A 32 -4.92 -11.82 -2.21
CA LEU A 32 -4.28 -12.97 -1.57
C LEU A 32 -5.31 -14.04 -1.21
N ASP A 33 -6.42 -13.63 -0.61
CA ASP A 33 -7.48 -14.55 -0.20
C ASP A 33 -8.14 -15.23 -1.40
N LYS A 34 -8.49 -14.43 -2.41
CA LYS A 34 -9.12 -14.93 -3.63
C LYS A 34 -8.22 -15.89 -4.39
N THR A 35 -6.93 -15.57 -4.58
CA THR A 35 -5.98 -16.49 -5.24
C THR A 35 -5.76 -17.75 -4.41
N TRP A 36 -5.80 -17.67 -3.08
CA TRP A 36 -5.67 -18.83 -2.21
C TRP A 36 -6.85 -19.80 -2.33
N GLU A 37 -8.08 -19.28 -2.35
CA GLU A 37 -9.32 -20.07 -2.39
C GLU A 37 -9.67 -20.57 -3.79
N GLU A 38 -9.58 -19.69 -4.80
CA GLU A 38 -10.04 -19.96 -6.17
C GLU A 38 -8.89 -20.30 -7.14
N GLY A 39 -7.64 -20.08 -6.74
CA GLY A 39 -6.49 -20.30 -7.62
C GLY A 39 -6.13 -21.77 -7.82
N GLU A 40 -5.56 -22.06 -8.98
CA GLU A 40 -5.06 -23.39 -9.34
C GLU A 40 -3.72 -23.67 -8.66
N SER A 41 -3.49 -24.94 -8.30
CA SER A 41 -2.27 -25.35 -7.61
C SER A 41 -1.20 -25.76 -8.60
N TYR A 42 -0.06 -25.10 -8.56
CA TYR A 42 1.10 -25.45 -9.38
C TYR A 42 2.34 -25.69 -8.51
N LEU A 43 3.26 -26.49 -9.03
CA LEU A 43 4.59 -26.61 -8.46
C LEU A 43 5.52 -25.71 -9.27
N ALA A 44 6.11 -24.71 -8.63
CA ALA A 44 6.97 -23.74 -9.28
C ALA A 44 8.44 -23.93 -8.91
N ASP A 45 9.31 -23.86 -9.90
CA ASP A 45 10.76 -23.78 -9.73
C ASP A 45 11.17 -22.39 -9.23
N ILE A 46 12.13 -22.34 -8.30
CA ILE A 46 12.81 -21.10 -7.96
C ILE A 46 13.99 -20.90 -8.90
N VAL A 47 13.81 -20.05 -9.91
CA VAL A 47 14.85 -19.76 -10.92
C VAL A 47 15.90 -18.80 -10.37
N HIS A 48 15.47 -17.83 -9.56
CA HIS A 48 16.36 -16.82 -9.03
C HIS A 48 15.92 -16.37 -7.65
N PHE A 49 16.84 -16.41 -6.70
CA PHE A 49 16.65 -15.88 -5.35
C PHE A 49 17.72 -14.83 -5.10
N GLU A 50 17.29 -13.56 -4.98
CA GLU A 50 18.20 -12.44 -4.75
C GLU A 50 17.86 -11.77 -3.43
N ILE A 51 18.83 -11.72 -2.53
CA ILE A 51 18.77 -10.89 -1.32
C ILE A 51 19.60 -9.65 -1.58
N LYS A 52 18.94 -8.49 -1.74
CA LYS A 52 19.63 -7.20 -1.76
C LYS A 52 19.55 -6.56 -0.38
N GLN A 53 20.71 -6.29 0.20
CA GLN A 53 20.84 -5.38 1.34
C GLN A 53 21.04 -3.96 0.79
N ILE A 54 20.03 -3.10 0.94
CA ILE A 54 20.14 -1.68 0.61
C ILE A 54 19.91 -0.90 1.89
N ALA A 55 20.95 -0.20 2.38
CA ALA A 55 20.86 0.69 3.54
C ALA A 55 20.21 0.06 4.79
N ALA A 56 20.65 -1.15 5.17
CA ALA A 56 20.14 -1.93 6.32
C ALA A 56 18.68 -2.44 6.20
N GLN A 57 17.98 -2.17 5.10
CA GLN A 57 16.74 -2.85 4.75
C GLN A 57 17.06 -4.01 3.82
N THR A 58 16.58 -5.21 4.17
CA THR A 58 16.83 -6.39 3.35
C THR A 58 15.57 -6.77 2.59
N ASN A 59 15.67 -6.68 1.26
CA ASN A 59 14.58 -7.03 0.35
C ASN A 59 14.96 -8.31 -0.38
N GLY A 60 14.10 -9.33 -0.26
CA GLY A 60 14.21 -10.55 -1.05
C GLY A 60 13.44 -10.39 -2.35
N SER A 61 13.96 -10.91 -3.45
CA SER A 61 13.18 -11.12 -4.66
C SER A 61 13.34 -12.53 -5.15
N ILE A 62 12.22 -13.14 -5.52
CA ILE A 62 12.16 -14.54 -5.94
C ILE A 62 11.51 -14.57 -7.30
N THR A 63 12.19 -15.15 -8.27
CA THR A 63 11.62 -15.44 -9.57
C THR A 63 11.14 -16.89 -9.55
N VAL A 64 9.83 -17.07 -9.65
CA VAL A 64 9.19 -18.38 -9.76
C VAL A 64 8.84 -18.66 -11.21
N ARG A 65 8.94 -19.93 -11.60
CA ARG A 65 8.61 -20.41 -12.93
C ARG A 65 7.82 -21.69 -12.84
N PHE A 66 6.70 -21.76 -13.55
CA PHE A 66 5.81 -22.91 -13.55
C PHE A 66 5.17 -23.07 -14.92
N GLU A 67 4.79 -24.29 -15.24
CA GLU A 67 4.03 -24.63 -16.44
C GLU A 67 2.55 -24.76 -16.05
N THR A 68 1.67 -24.13 -16.82
CA THR A 68 0.21 -24.25 -16.67
C THR A 68 -0.30 -25.54 -17.33
N ASP A 69 -1.52 -25.94 -17.01
CA ASP A 69 -2.14 -27.14 -17.63
C ASP A 69 -2.27 -27.01 -19.17
N ASP A 70 -2.27 -25.78 -19.68
CA ASP A 70 -2.29 -25.46 -21.12
C ASP A 70 -0.90 -25.53 -21.78
N GLY A 71 0.15 -25.88 -21.03
CA GLY A 71 1.54 -25.96 -21.50
C GLY A 71 2.23 -24.61 -21.64
N GLU A 72 1.66 -23.54 -21.09
CA GLU A 72 2.30 -22.22 -21.08
C GLU A 72 3.26 -22.09 -19.89
N GLU A 73 4.52 -21.75 -20.17
CA GLU A 73 5.55 -21.49 -19.16
C GLU A 73 5.45 -20.04 -18.67
N ILE A 74 5.06 -19.86 -17.41
CA ILE A 74 4.90 -18.55 -16.78
C ILE A 74 6.08 -18.28 -15.85
N THR A 75 6.76 -17.15 -16.06
CA THR A 75 7.82 -16.66 -15.16
C THR A 75 7.38 -15.36 -14.47
N ARG A 76 7.37 -15.34 -13.14
CA ARG A 76 6.96 -14.17 -12.35
C ARG A 76 7.99 -13.84 -11.27
N LYS A 77 8.37 -12.56 -11.20
CA LYS A 77 9.20 -12.01 -10.13
C LYS A 77 8.31 -11.51 -8.99
N LEU A 78 8.50 -12.08 -7.81
CA LEU A 78 7.83 -11.72 -6.57
C LEU A 78 8.80 -10.98 -5.67
N SER A 79 8.48 -9.73 -5.34
CA SER A 79 9.19 -8.98 -4.31
C SER A 79 8.64 -9.37 -2.96
N GLN A 80 9.48 -9.94 -2.10
CA GLN A 80 9.08 -10.45 -0.80
C GLN A 80 9.94 -9.83 0.30
N PRO A 81 9.37 -9.44 1.45
CA PRO A 81 10.15 -9.11 2.63
C PRO A 81 11.12 -10.26 2.97
N ILE A 82 12.34 -9.96 3.44
CA ILE A 82 13.34 -11.02 3.70
C ILE A 82 12.87 -12.10 4.67
N GLN A 83 11.98 -11.75 5.60
CA GLN A 83 11.41 -12.69 6.58
C GLN A 83 10.65 -13.83 5.89
N ASN A 84 10.06 -13.54 4.73
CA ASN A 84 9.43 -14.53 3.85
C ASN A 84 10.51 -15.26 3.05
N ALA A 85 11.46 -14.51 2.50
CA ALA A 85 12.51 -15.03 1.63
C ALA A 85 13.41 -16.09 2.30
N ALA A 86 13.74 -15.92 3.58
CA ALA A 86 14.58 -16.87 4.32
C ALA A 86 13.96 -18.28 4.42
N GLN A 87 12.63 -18.37 4.52
CA GLN A 87 11.91 -19.66 4.53
C GLN A 87 11.93 -20.34 3.16
N LEU A 88 12.12 -19.55 2.09
CA LEU A 88 12.03 -19.99 0.70
C LEU A 88 13.40 -20.40 0.13
N GLN A 89 14.50 -20.04 0.80
CA GLN A 89 15.87 -20.41 0.39
C GLN A 89 16.15 -21.92 0.50
N ALA A 90 15.36 -22.66 1.28
CA ALA A 90 15.58 -24.07 1.57
C ALA A 90 14.92 -25.04 0.56
N SER A 91 14.22 -24.55 -0.46
CA SER A 91 13.43 -25.40 -1.37
C SER A 91 13.69 -25.02 -2.83
N GLU A 92 14.06 -26.00 -3.65
CA GLU A 92 14.25 -25.80 -5.11
C GLU A 92 12.92 -25.61 -5.84
N MET A 93 11.86 -26.23 -5.31
CA MET A 93 10.49 -26.17 -5.82
C MET A 93 9.54 -25.76 -4.70
N MET A 94 8.50 -25.00 -5.05
CA MET A 94 7.50 -24.56 -4.08
C MET A 94 6.08 -24.67 -4.62
N PRO A 95 5.13 -25.15 -3.79
CA PRO A 95 3.73 -25.09 -4.15
C PRO A 95 3.25 -23.64 -4.19
N ILE A 96 2.58 -23.29 -5.27
CA ILE A 96 1.98 -21.97 -5.48
C ILE A 96 0.50 -22.12 -5.83
N ARG A 97 -0.25 -21.06 -5.54
CA ARG A 97 -1.58 -20.84 -6.11
C ARG A 97 -1.49 -19.75 -7.17
N PHE A 98 -2.05 -20.00 -8.35
CA PHE A 98 -2.05 -19.06 -9.46
C PHE A 98 -3.47 -18.69 -9.88
N MET A 99 -3.69 -17.40 -10.08
CA MET A 99 -4.92 -16.85 -10.67
C MET A 99 -4.60 -15.56 -11.42
N GLU A 100 -4.59 -15.60 -12.74
CA GLU A 100 -4.14 -14.48 -13.57
C GLU A 100 -4.95 -13.18 -13.31
N ASN A 101 -6.26 -13.30 -13.11
CA ASN A 101 -7.19 -12.18 -12.90
C ASN A 101 -7.27 -11.70 -11.43
N SER A 102 -6.23 -11.95 -10.63
CA SER A 102 -6.16 -11.48 -9.24
C SER A 102 -5.38 -10.19 -9.08
N TYR A 103 -5.66 -9.45 -8.01
CA TYR A 103 -4.78 -8.37 -7.55
C TYR A 103 -3.41 -8.91 -7.08
N GLN A 104 -3.38 -10.17 -6.63
CA GLN A 104 -2.16 -10.90 -6.30
C GLN A 104 -2.16 -12.25 -7.04
N PRO A 105 -1.69 -12.28 -8.30
CA PRO A 105 -1.84 -13.46 -9.15
C PRO A 105 -1.13 -14.72 -8.67
N VAL A 106 -0.06 -14.57 -7.89
CA VAL A 106 0.74 -15.69 -7.38
C VAL A 106 0.79 -15.63 -5.87
N VAL A 107 0.38 -16.70 -5.22
CA VAL A 107 0.48 -16.88 -3.77
C VAL A 107 1.39 -18.08 -3.49
N LEU A 108 2.45 -17.85 -2.71
CA LEU A 108 3.32 -18.91 -2.24
C LEU A 108 2.66 -19.58 -1.05
N VAL A 109 2.35 -20.88 -1.19
CA VAL A 109 1.64 -21.63 -0.15
C VAL A 109 2.36 -21.62 1.20
N PRO A 110 3.70 -21.81 1.29
CA PRO A 110 4.39 -21.90 2.58
C PRO A 110 4.35 -20.62 3.43
N ILE A 111 4.14 -19.46 2.80
CA ILE A 111 4.18 -18.15 3.49
C ILE A 111 2.82 -17.43 3.46
N TYR A 112 1.77 -18.09 2.99
CA TYR A 112 0.45 -17.47 2.82
C TYR A 112 -0.04 -16.82 4.12
N ASP A 113 -0.08 -17.59 5.22
CA ASP A 113 -0.59 -17.11 6.51
C ASP A 113 0.22 -15.92 7.04
N PHE A 114 1.55 -16.01 6.92
CA PHE A 114 2.44 -14.93 7.33
C PHE A 114 2.23 -13.67 6.48
N HIS A 115 2.12 -13.81 5.16
CA HIS A 115 1.90 -12.69 4.25
C HIS A 115 0.54 -12.04 4.52
N LYS A 116 -0.52 -12.83 4.69
CA LYS A 116 -1.86 -12.35 5.03
C LYS A 116 -1.86 -11.60 6.36
N GLN A 117 -1.21 -12.13 7.39
CA GLN A 117 -1.09 -11.46 8.70
C GLN A 117 -0.31 -10.15 8.60
N MET A 118 0.79 -10.12 7.84
CA MET A 118 1.57 -8.90 7.62
C MET A 118 0.72 -7.82 6.93
N VAL A 119 -0.06 -8.20 5.91
CA VAL A 119 -0.96 -7.28 5.21
C VAL A 119 -2.00 -6.71 6.17
N LEU A 120 -2.60 -7.55 7.01
CA LEU A 120 -3.58 -7.15 8.01
C LEU A 120 -3.01 -6.19 9.06
N VAL A 121 -1.81 -6.47 9.59
CA VAL A 121 -1.14 -5.59 10.57
C VAL A 121 -0.84 -4.22 9.95
N ASN A 122 -0.33 -4.20 8.71
CA ASN A 122 -0.07 -2.94 8.00
C ASN A 122 -1.36 -2.15 7.75
N LEU A 123 -2.46 -2.83 7.40
CA LEU A 123 -3.77 -2.20 7.25
C LEU A 123 -4.24 -1.59 8.59
N ALA A 124 -4.09 -2.30 9.71
CA ALA A 124 -4.45 -1.79 11.02
C ALA A 124 -3.66 -0.52 11.40
N VAL A 125 -2.33 -0.52 11.16
CA VAL A 125 -1.47 0.65 11.39
C VAL A 125 -1.88 1.82 10.49
N LEU A 126 -2.18 1.56 9.22
CA LEU A 126 -2.67 2.59 8.29
C LEU A 126 -3.98 3.21 8.76
N LEU A 127 -4.94 2.41 9.23
CA LEU A 127 -6.21 2.91 9.75
C LEU A 127 -6.01 3.82 10.97
N VAL A 128 -5.13 3.45 11.91
CA VAL A 128 -4.78 4.29 13.05
C VAL A 128 -4.13 5.60 12.57
N ALA A 129 -3.22 5.54 11.61
CA ALA A 129 -2.56 6.71 11.04
C ALA A 129 -3.55 7.65 10.33
N ILE A 130 -4.54 7.11 9.61
CA ILE A 130 -5.62 7.89 8.98
C ILE A 130 -6.41 8.64 10.05
N ILE A 131 -6.81 7.97 11.14
CA ILE A 131 -7.57 8.61 12.22
C ILE A 131 -6.78 9.79 12.83
N ILE A 132 -5.51 9.56 13.17
CA ILE A 132 -4.64 10.59 13.77
C ILE A 132 -4.48 11.77 12.81
N THR A 133 -4.10 11.51 11.55
CA THR A 133 -3.87 12.58 10.56
C THR A 133 -5.14 13.33 10.20
N PHE A 134 -6.29 12.66 10.21
CA PHE A 134 -7.60 13.28 10.01
C PHE A 134 -7.92 14.29 11.15
N PHE A 135 -7.70 13.92 12.42
CA PHE A 135 -7.88 14.86 13.54
C PHE A 135 -6.94 16.07 13.47
N ILE A 136 -5.70 15.84 13.06
CA ILE A 136 -4.72 16.93 12.85
C ILE A 136 -5.20 17.86 11.73
N ALA A 137 -5.62 17.31 10.59
CA ALA A 137 -6.13 18.08 9.45
C ALA A 137 -7.39 18.89 9.84
N LEU A 138 -8.31 18.30 10.61
CA LEU A 138 -9.49 19.00 11.11
C LEU A 138 -9.13 20.19 12.01
N THR A 139 -8.18 20.00 12.93
CA THR A 139 -7.74 21.06 13.85
C THR A 139 -7.03 22.18 13.10
N ALA A 140 -6.15 21.83 12.16
CA ALA A 140 -5.46 22.78 11.29
C ALA A 140 -6.44 23.58 10.42
N HIS A 141 -7.44 22.90 9.83
CA HIS A 141 -8.47 23.53 9.03
C HIS A 141 -9.33 24.50 9.85
N ARG A 142 -9.74 24.12 11.07
CA ARG A 142 -10.44 25.03 12.01
C ARG A 142 -9.61 26.24 12.39
N PHE A 143 -8.31 26.07 12.59
CA PHE A 143 -7.41 27.18 12.92
C PHE A 143 -7.23 28.14 11.72
N ALA A 144 -7.02 27.60 10.52
CA ALA A 144 -6.88 28.37 9.30
C ALA A 144 -8.16 29.16 8.95
N SER A 145 -9.33 28.54 9.07
CA SER A 145 -10.63 29.18 8.81
C SER A 145 -10.94 30.31 9.80
N ARG A 146 -10.68 30.12 11.12
CA ARG A 146 -10.82 31.19 12.12
C ARG A 146 -9.92 32.39 11.84
N LYS A 147 -8.70 32.16 11.33
CA LYS A 147 -7.74 33.22 11.03
C LYS A 147 -8.09 33.99 9.75
N ILE A 148 -8.77 33.36 8.79
CA ILE A 148 -9.24 33.99 7.56
C ILE A 148 -10.54 34.76 7.82
N GLY A 149 -11.47 34.22 8.61
CA GLY A 149 -12.74 34.89 8.96
C GLY A 149 -12.63 36.04 9.97
N GLY A 150 -11.47 36.26 10.58
CA GLY A 150 -11.23 37.32 11.56
C GLY A 150 -10.75 38.67 10.98
N LYS A 151 -10.69 38.82 9.65
CA LYS A 151 -10.34 40.09 8.99
C LYS A 151 -11.22 40.32 7.77
N ASP A 152 -12.40 40.88 8.02
CA ASP A 152 -13.04 41.81 7.09
C ASP A 152 -13.57 42.99 7.91
N PRO A 153 -12.76 44.01 8.21
CA PRO A 153 -13.34 45.34 8.39
C PRO A 153 -13.79 45.78 7.01
N GLU A 154 -15.11 45.86 6.82
CA GLU A 154 -15.82 46.61 5.79
C GLU A 154 -14.91 47.25 4.74
N GLN A 155 -14.83 46.66 3.54
CA GLN A 155 -14.56 47.48 2.35
C GLN A 155 -15.76 48.42 2.17
N LYS A 156 -15.77 49.53 2.92
CA LYS A 156 -16.58 50.69 2.59
C LYS A 156 -16.04 51.22 1.27
N PHE A 157 -16.75 50.92 0.20
CA PHE A 157 -16.63 51.66 -1.04
C PHE A 157 -17.13 53.07 -0.76
N GLU A 158 -16.21 53.99 -0.45
CA GLU A 158 -16.48 55.42 -0.57
C GLU A 158 -16.63 55.71 -2.07
N ILE A 159 -17.87 55.90 -2.51
CA ILE A 159 -18.16 56.47 -3.81
C ILE A 159 -17.76 57.95 -3.69
N ILE A 160 -16.64 58.32 -4.30
CA ILE A 160 -16.24 59.72 -4.46
C ILE A 160 -17.09 60.29 -5.60
N ASP A 161 -18.19 60.97 -5.25
CA ASP A 161 -18.87 61.86 -6.21
C ASP A 161 -17.95 63.05 -6.51
N SER A 162 -17.75 63.32 -7.81
CA SER A 162 -16.98 64.45 -8.33
C SER A 162 -17.82 65.72 -8.47
#